data_AF-A0A9P5LQ66-F1
#
_entry.id   AF-A0A9P5LQ66-F1
#
_cell.length_a   1.000
_cell.length_b   1.000
_cell.length_c   1.000
_cell.angle_alpha   90.00
_cell.angle_beta   90.00
_cell.angle_gamma   90.00
#
_symmetry.space_group_name_H-M   'P 1'
#
loop_
_entity.id
_entity.type
_entity.pdbx_description
1 polymer ?
#
loop_
_entity_poly.entity_id
_entity_poly.type
_entity_poly.pdbx_seq_one_letter_code
_entity_poly.pdbx_strand_id
1 'polypeptide(L)'
;MERTNYFDPYVWRKSAHRRLSGTDKLSSETGQDGFFWYLEARFTAELGGLSGEGTKKLVANLEPASEKPSLLVEGLKATQQAISPLGGARLDNLANGAGNINLNTDLWAWVQHEITVATTESVYGPENPYRDSKVETGFWDFADDNVTLLLTKFLPNFVASKAIKGRAIVVGAMSRYFTNGAQKNGSSLVKARYLSLSTEMSHDDLAKFECVNGIAIMTNTVPTAFWTVFQIFSDPELLEEVREQVREITTTTQSLETGILESKINLRRLKDAPILFSAQQETLRFRATGTQPRMVMEDMIVGDNEYLLRKDSMVIIANRALHYDKKTWGETADSFRANRFCGKVPGHAFRGFGGGLNLCPGRGFAMVEVAALMAMLAMRFDLVPVGGSWSEPGQELNNMSLRVAPPRRKVMVSIVPREVSGKQKWSLE
;
A
#
# COMPACT_ATOMS: atom_id res chain seq x y z
N MET A 1 -33.52 -14.86 -11.70
CA MET A 1 -33.71 -13.57 -11.00
C MET A 1 -32.38 -12.83 -11.01
N GLU A 2 -32.41 -11.63 -11.55
CA GLU A 2 -31.36 -11.05 -12.40
C GLU A 2 -30.12 -10.57 -11.66
N ARG A 3 -28.95 -10.86 -12.25
CA ARG A 3 -27.65 -10.25 -11.91
C ARG A 3 -27.62 -8.84 -12.50
N THR A 4 -27.71 -7.82 -11.65
CA THR A 4 -27.49 -6.43 -12.07
C THR A 4 -26.00 -6.12 -12.06
N ASN A 5 -25.38 -6.22 -13.25
CA ASN A 5 -24.11 -5.59 -13.58
C ASN A 5 -24.30 -4.06 -13.57
N TYR A 6 -23.83 -3.38 -12.52
CA TYR A 6 -23.67 -1.92 -12.52
C TYR A 6 -22.19 -1.58 -12.38
N PHE A 7 -21.47 -1.54 -13.50
CA PHE A 7 -20.19 -0.84 -13.61
C PHE A 7 -20.01 -0.39 -15.07
N ASP A 8 -20.70 0.69 -15.43
CA ASP A 8 -20.29 1.56 -16.53
C ASP A 8 -19.57 2.78 -15.92
N PRO A 9 -18.24 2.89 -16.05
CA PRO A 9 -17.47 3.98 -15.45
C PRO A 9 -17.59 5.34 -16.18
N TYR A 10 -18.43 5.48 -17.21
CA TYR A 10 -18.52 6.71 -18.03
C TYR A 10 -19.85 7.48 -17.97
N VAL A 11 -20.79 7.13 -17.08
CA VAL A 11 -22.06 7.87 -16.97
C VAL A 11 -22.11 8.73 -15.71
N TRP A 12 -21.42 9.86 -15.75
CA TRP A 12 -21.80 11.08 -15.03
C TRP A 12 -21.67 12.27 -15.99
N ARG A 13 -22.59 12.32 -16.96
CA ARG A 13 -22.90 13.51 -17.74
C ARG A 13 -24.42 13.66 -17.79
N LYS A 14 -24.94 14.56 -16.96
CA LYS A 14 -26.04 15.51 -17.24
C LYS A 14 -26.58 16.06 -15.92
N SER A 15 -26.39 17.37 -15.75
CA SER A 15 -27.45 18.38 -15.52
C SER A 15 -27.14 19.35 -14.36
N ALA A 16 -26.67 20.55 -14.72
CA ALA A 16 -27.08 21.81 -14.09
C ALA A 16 -26.53 22.99 -14.93
N HIS A 17 -27.14 23.27 -16.09
CA HIS A 17 -26.99 24.58 -16.71
C HIS A 17 -27.90 25.57 -15.99
N ARG A 18 -27.35 26.38 -15.09
CA ARG A 18 -27.88 27.72 -14.81
C ARG A 18 -26.77 28.75 -14.91
N ARG A 19 -26.95 29.65 -15.87
CA ARG A 19 -26.14 30.84 -16.12
C ARG A 19 -26.15 31.73 -14.88
N LEU A 20 -24.96 32.15 -14.45
CA LEU A 20 -24.76 33.46 -13.83
C LEU A 20 -23.67 34.16 -14.63
N SER A 21 -24.06 35.28 -15.24
CA SER A 21 -23.24 36.19 -16.02
C SER A 21 -22.48 37.16 -15.11
N GLY A 22 -21.25 37.50 -15.48
CA GLY A 22 -20.57 38.69 -14.95
C GLY A 22 -19.08 38.49 -14.71
N THR A 23 -18.29 38.87 -15.73
CA THR A 23 -16.93 39.45 -15.67
C THR A 23 -16.12 39.31 -14.38
N ASP A 24 -15.03 38.53 -14.45
CA ASP A 24 -13.68 39.07 -14.32
C ASP A 24 -12.65 38.05 -14.82
N LYS A 25 -11.98 38.39 -15.93
CA LYS A 25 -10.78 37.70 -16.41
C LYS A 25 -9.58 38.31 -15.68
N LEU A 26 -9.16 37.70 -14.59
CA LEU A 26 -7.78 37.76 -14.13
C LEU A 26 -7.10 36.46 -14.56
N SER A 27 -6.22 36.60 -15.56
CA SER A 27 -5.33 35.57 -16.05
C SER A 27 -4.27 35.23 -15.00
N SER A 28 -4.40 34.07 -14.36
CA SER A 28 -3.23 33.31 -13.90
C SER A 28 -2.92 32.28 -14.97
N GLU A 29 -1.70 32.30 -15.50
CA GLU A 29 -1.18 31.16 -16.25
C GLU A 29 -1.34 29.90 -15.39
N THR A 30 -1.93 28.89 -16.02
CA THR A 30 -2.26 27.54 -15.55
C THR A 30 -3.28 27.37 -14.42
N GLY A 31 -4.57 27.39 -14.79
CA GLY A 31 -5.65 26.74 -14.02
C GLY A 31 -5.49 25.21 -13.85
N GLN A 32 -4.29 24.66 -14.09
CA GLN A 32 -3.90 23.26 -13.89
C GLN A 32 -3.37 23.01 -12.47
N ASP A 33 -2.81 24.02 -11.81
CA ASP A 33 -2.09 23.86 -10.54
C ASP A 33 -2.98 23.33 -9.40
N GLY A 34 -4.29 23.55 -9.50
CA GLY A 34 -5.28 23.00 -8.58
C GLY A 34 -5.75 21.58 -8.89
N PHE A 35 -5.35 20.95 -10.01
CA PHE A 35 -5.89 19.64 -10.37
C PHE A 35 -5.17 18.49 -9.63
N PHE A 36 -5.94 17.53 -9.10
CA PHE A 36 -5.39 16.41 -8.33
C PHE A 36 -4.30 15.65 -9.09
N TRP A 37 -4.54 15.23 -10.34
CA TRP A 37 -3.51 14.48 -11.08
C TRP A 37 -2.30 15.35 -11.43
N TYR A 38 -2.49 16.64 -11.63
CA TYR A 38 -1.39 17.57 -11.86
C TYR A 38 -0.51 17.71 -10.60
N LEU A 39 -1.14 17.82 -9.43
CA LEU A 39 -0.44 17.79 -8.15
C LEU A 39 0.30 16.47 -7.94
N GLU A 40 -0.35 15.32 -8.17
CA GLU A 40 0.28 13.99 -8.08
C GLU A 40 1.49 13.86 -9.04
N ALA A 41 1.36 14.33 -10.28
CA ALA A 41 2.45 14.34 -11.27
C ALA A 41 3.62 15.21 -10.79
N ARG A 42 3.34 16.41 -10.30
CA ARG A 42 4.36 17.32 -9.77
C ARG A 42 5.04 16.75 -8.53
N PHE A 43 4.27 16.22 -7.58
CA PHE A 43 4.83 15.56 -6.40
C PHE A 43 5.73 14.39 -6.79
N THR A 44 5.30 13.57 -7.75
CA THR A 44 6.11 12.46 -8.27
C THR A 44 7.41 12.94 -8.89
N ALA A 45 7.35 13.97 -9.75
CA ALA A 45 8.52 14.54 -10.39
C ALA A 45 9.51 15.16 -9.37
N GLU A 46 9.01 15.94 -8.41
CA GLU A 46 9.80 16.58 -7.36
C GLU A 46 10.41 15.54 -6.40
N LEU A 47 9.63 14.55 -5.94
CA LEU A 47 10.11 13.47 -5.07
C LEU A 47 11.19 12.63 -5.74
N GLY A 48 11.00 12.27 -7.02
CA GLY A 48 11.95 11.48 -7.79
C GLY A 48 13.21 12.27 -8.19
N GLY A 49 13.11 13.60 -8.23
CA GLY A 49 14.16 14.45 -8.80
C GLY A 49 14.29 14.28 -10.32
N LEU A 50 13.15 14.15 -11.00
CA LEU A 50 13.08 14.03 -12.45
C LEU A 50 13.69 15.27 -13.13
N SER A 51 14.24 15.07 -14.33
CA SER A 51 14.72 16.15 -15.19
C SER A 51 13.59 17.12 -15.54
N GLY A 52 13.94 18.32 -16.00
CA GLY A 52 12.96 19.28 -16.48
C GLY A 52 12.11 18.74 -17.64
N GLU A 53 12.70 17.91 -18.50
CA GLU A 53 11.99 17.27 -19.61
C GLU A 53 11.06 16.16 -19.12
N GLY A 54 11.56 15.26 -18.25
CA GLY A 54 10.73 14.21 -17.63
C GLY A 54 9.54 14.80 -16.85
N THR A 55 9.77 15.91 -16.15
CA THR A 55 8.71 16.65 -15.44
C THR A 55 7.66 17.18 -16.41
N LYS A 56 8.08 17.87 -17.49
CA LYS A 56 7.15 18.40 -18.50
C LYS A 56 6.28 17.30 -19.11
N LYS A 57 6.87 16.15 -19.43
CA LYS A 57 6.13 15.01 -19.97
C LYS A 57 5.13 14.42 -18.98
N LEU A 58 5.50 14.33 -17.70
CA LEU A 58 4.64 13.75 -16.67
C LEU A 58 3.43 14.64 -16.37
N VAL A 59 3.58 15.97 -16.40
CA VAL A 59 2.49 16.92 -16.12
C VAL A 59 1.62 17.26 -17.34
N ALA A 60 2.03 16.86 -18.53
CA ALA A 60 1.34 17.19 -19.77
C ALA A 60 -0.06 16.55 -19.85
N ASN A 61 -1.02 17.31 -20.41
CA ASN A 61 -2.36 16.83 -20.74
C ASN A 61 -3.18 16.32 -19.55
N LEU A 62 -2.88 16.79 -18.33
CA LEU A 62 -3.59 16.40 -17.11
C LEU A 62 -4.84 17.22 -16.82
N GLU A 63 -5.14 18.26 -17.59
CA GLU A 63 -6.40 18.99 -17.44
C GLU A 63 -7.61 18.07 -17.68
N PRO A 64 -8.69 18.18 -16.89
CA PRO A 64 -9.91 17.40 -17.12
C PRO A 64 -10.55 17.56 -18.50
N ALA A 65 -10.30 18.70 -19.16
CA ALA A 65 -10.81 18.98 -20.50
C ALA A 65 -9.86 18.50 -21.62
N SER A 66 -8.68 17.98 -21.28
CA SER A 66 -7.71 17.51 -22.28
C SER A 66 -8.19 16.22 -22.94
N GLU A 67 -8.37 16.26 -24.26
CA GLU A 67 -8.60 15.05 -25.08
C GLU A 67 -7.28 14.37 -25.48
N LYS A 68 -6.14 15.02 -25.22
CA LYS A 68 -4.82 14.47 -25.51
C LYS A 68 -4.39 13.44 -24.46
N PRO A 69 -3.62 12.41 -24.84
CA PRO A 69 -3.17 11.40 -23.89
C PRO A 69 -2.24 11.98 -22.83
N SER A 70 -2.35 11.50 -21.59
CA SER A 70 -1.48 11.87 -20.47
C SER A 70 -0.64 10.66 -20.05
N LEU A 71 0.68 10.83 -20.00
CA LEU A 71 1.62 9.76 -19.63
C LEU A 71 1.33 9.18 -18.24
N LEU A 72 1.04 10.03 -17.24
CA LEU A 72 0.72 9.57 -15.89
C LEU A 72 -0.55 8.71 -15.86
N VAL A 73 -1.65 9.23 -16.41
CA VAL A 73 -2.95 8.52 -16.47
C VAL A 73 -2.83 7.20 -17.24
N GLU A 74 -2.10 7.16 -18.35
CA GLU A 74 -1.88 5.93 -19.12
C GLU A 74 -1.05 4.91 -18.33
N GLY A 75 0.03 5.34 -17.69
CA GLY A 75 0.83 4.48 -16.80
C GLY A 75 0.02 3.91 -15.64
N LEU A 76 -0.89 4.70 -15.07
CA LEU A 76 -1.81 4.26 -14.01
C LEU A 76 -2.84 3.23 -14.53
N LYS A 77 -3.41 3.45 -15.72
CA LYS A 77 -4.31 2.47 -16.37
C LYS A 77 -3.59 1.15 -16.64
N ALA A 78 -2.38 1.22 -17.19
CA ALA A 78 -1.56 0.04 -17.44
C ALA A 78 -1.23 -0.71 -16.13
N THR A 79 -0.89 0.03 -15.08
CA THR A 79 -0.68 -0.50 -13.72
C THR A 79 -1.93 -1.21 -13.18
N GLN A 80 -3.11 -0.58 -13.29
CA GLN A 80 -4.36 -1.15 -12.81
C GLN A 80 -4.72 -2.46 -13.55
N GLN A 81 -4.52 -2.50 -14.87
CA GLN A 81 -4.75 -3.69 -15.69
C GLN A 81 -3.76 -4.81 -15.32
N ALA A 82 -2.50 -4.47 -15.11
CA ALA A 82 -1.43 -5.43 -14.81
C ALA A 82 -1.50 -6.06 -13.41
N ILE A 83 -2.17 -5.39 -12.45
CA ILE A 83 -2.34 -5.87 -11.07
C ILE A 83 -3.55 -6.81 -10.93
N SER A 84 -4.56 -6.68 -11.79
CA SER A 84 -5.78 -7.51 -11.76
C SER A 84 -5.51 -9.04 -11.83
N PRO A 85 -4.44 -9.54 -12.48
CA PRO A 85 -4.10 -10.96 -12.51
C PRO A 85 -2.87 -11.34 -11.67
N LEU A 86 -2.50 -10.62 -10.59
CA LEU A 86 -1.42 -11.06 -9.68
C LEU A 86 -1.85 -12.29 -8.83
N GLY A 87 -2.17 -13.39 -9.51
CA GLY A 87 -2.07 -14.75 -8.99
C GLY A 87 -0.69 -15.28 -9.37
N GLY A 88 0.22 -15.31 -8.39
CA GLY A 88 1.61 -15.74 -8.58
C GLY A 88 2.65 -14.83 -7.94
N ALA A 89 2.30 -14.09 -6.89
CA ALA A 89 3.27 -13.44 -6.02
C ALA A 89 4.20 -14.51 -5.45
N ARG A 90 5.52 -14.30 -5.53
CA ARG A 90 6.52 -15.24 -5.01
C ARG A 90 6.66 -15.00 -3.51
N LEU A 91 5.64 -15.42 -2.77
CA LEU A 91 5.54 -15.28 -1.31
C LEU A 91 6.32 -16.37 -0.57
N ASP A 92 6.99 -17.26 -1.30
CA ASP A 92 7.76 -18.41 -0.80
C ASP A 92 8.75 -18.06 0.32
N ASN A 93 9.20 -16.79 0.36
CA ASN A 93 10.19 -16.29 1.31
C ASN A 93 9.61 -15.70 2.60
N LEU A 94 8.28 -15.53 2.71
CA LEU A 94 7.66 -14.93 3.90
C LEU A 94 7.97 -15.73 5.17
N ALA A 95 8.56 -15.05 6.15
CA ALA A 95 8.96 -15.61 7.43
C ALA A 95 10.00 -16.74 7.33
N ASN A 96 10.70 -16.89 6.20
CA ASN A 96 11.82 -17.83 6.09
C ASN A 96 13.05 -17.38 6.89
N GLY A 97 13.26 -16.07 7.02
CA GLY A 97 14.33 -15.49 7.84
C GLY A 97 14.18 -15.79 9.35
N ALA A 98 12.97 -16.14 9.80
CA ALA A 98 12.68 -16.54 11.18
C ALA A 98 13.06 -18.00 11.49
N GLY A 99 13.86 -18.67 10.65
CA GLY A 99 14.19 -20.11 10.74
C GLY A 99 14.87 -20.59 12.03
N ASN A 100 15.10 -19.72 13.02
CA ASN A 100 15.63 -20.03 14.36
C ASN A 100 14.93 -19.18 15.42
N ILE A 101 15.05 -19.55 16.70
CA ILE A 101 14.67 -18.67 17.83
C ILE A 101 15.41 -17.34 17.68
N ASN A 102 14.68 -16.26 17.42
CA ASN A 102 15.24 -14.91 17.40
C ASN A 102 14.81 -14.16 18.66
N LEU A 103 15.68 -14.18 19.66
CA LEU A 103 15.46 -13.51 20.94
C LEU A 103 15.64 -12.00 20.75
N ASN A 104 14.71 -11.19 21.26
CA ASN A 104 14.78 -9.73 21.25
C ASN A 104 14.76 -9.09 19.83
N THR A 105 13.81 -9.51 19.01
CA THR A 105 13.54 -8.91 17.70
C THR A 105 12.67 -7.66 17.83
N ASP A 106 13.04 -6.56 17.17
CA ASP A 106 12.14 -5.42 16.96
C ASP A 106 11.11 -5.79 15.89
N LEU A 107 9.86 -6.03 16.30
CA LEU A 107 8.79 -6.52 15.43
C LEU A 107 8.54 -5.58 14.25
N TRP A 108 8.66 -4.27 14.45
CA TRP A 108 8.50 -3.30 13.36
C TRP A 108 9.55 -3.51 12.27
N ALA A 109 10.83 -3.51 12.66
CA ALA A 109 11.94 -3.68 11.74
C ALA A 109 11.89 -5.03 11.01
N TRP A 110 11.47 -6.09 11.71
CA TRP A 110 11.31 -7.41 11.11
C TRP A 110 10.17 -7.44 10.08
N VAL A 111 8.97 -6.94 10.42
CA VAL A 111 7.86 -6.88 9.46
C VAL A 111 8.19 -5.99 8.26
N GLN A 112 8.86 -4.86 8.51
CA GLN A 112 9.33 -3.98 7.44
C GLN A 112 10.22 -4.72 6.45
N HIS A 113 11.19 -5.50 6.94
CA HIS A 113 12.07 -6.28 6.09
C HIS A 113 11.33 -7.36 5.30
N GLU A 114 10.55 -8.20 5.98
CA GLU A 114 9.86 -9.34 5.35
C GLU A 114 8.88 -8.89 4.26
N ILE A 115 8.10 -7.84 4.53
CA ILE A 115 7.20 -7.27 3.52
C ILE A 115 7.97 -6.56 2.42
N THR A 116 9.02 -5.78 2.72
CA THR A 116 9.83 -5.11 1.70
C THR A 116 10.37 -6.12 0.70
N VAL A 117 11.00 -7.20 1.19
CA VAL A 117 11.55 -8.25 0.33
C VAL A 117 10.43 -8.97 -0.42
N ALA A 118 9.38 -9.44 0.25
CA ALA A 118 8.31 -10.21 -0.41
C ALA A 118 7.56 -9.40 -1.49
N THR A 119 7.22 -8.14 -1.20
CA THR A 119 6.57 -7.24 -2.16
C THR A 119 7.51 -7.00 -3.36
N THR A 120 8.77 -6.67 -3.11
CA THR A 120 9.71 -6.30 -4.18
C THR A 120 10.16 -7.51 -5.00
N GLU A 121 10.27 -8.70 -4.42
CA GLU A 121 10.44 -9.96 -5.15
C GLU A 121 9.29 -10.22 -6.11
N SER A 122 8.06 -10.00 -5.64
CA SER A 122 6.85 -10.18 -6.45
C SER A 122 6.75 -9.17 -7.58
N VAL A 123 7.34 -7.98 -7.43
CA VAL A 123 7.32 -6.93 -8.46
C VAL A 123 8.47 -7.07 -9.44
N TYR A 124 9.71 -7.16 -8.95
CA TYR A 124 10.95 -7.06 -9.73
C TYR A 124 11.54 -8.41 -10.15
N GLY A 125 11.09 -9.51 -9.54
CA GLY A 125 11.49 -10.86 -9.96
C GLY A 125 12.93 -11.23 -9.56
N PRO A 126 13.56 -12.17 -10.29
CA PRO A 126 14.85 -12.77 -9.91
C PRO A 126 16.00 -11.80 -9.71
N GLU A 127 15.95 -10.61 -10.32
CA GLU A 127 16.97 -9.57 -10.26
C GLU A 127 16.56 -8.39 -9.35
N ASN A 128 15.69 -8.65 -8.36
CA ASN A 128 15.19 -7.65 -7.42
C ASN A 128 16.32 -6.83 -6.76
N PRO A 129 16.37 -5.50 -6.98
CA PRO A 129 17.39 -4.63 -6.41
C PRO A 129 17.34 -4.55 -4.88
N TYR A 130 16.18 -4.77 -4.27
CA TYR A 130 15.96 -4.63 -2.83
C TYR A 130 16.53 -5.79 -2.00
N ARG A 131 17.07 -6.84 -2.63
CA ARG A 131 17.87 -7.85 -1.92
C ARG A 131 19.16 -7.28 -1.35
N ASP A 132 19.67 -6.20 -1.94
CA ASP A 132 20.78 -5.46 -1.33
C ASP A 132 20.23 -4.64 -0.16
N SER A 133 20.64 -5.00 1.05
CA SER A 133 20.31 -4.29 2.30
C SER A 133 20.55 -2.77 2.24
N LYS A 134 21.51 -2.31 1.42
CA LYS A 134 21.76 -0.87 1.21
C LYS A 134 20.66 -0.19 0.41
N VAL A 135 20.09 -0.90 -0.58
CA VAL A 135 18.96 -0.41 -1.38
C VAL A 135 17.71 -0.37 -0.53
N GLU A 136 17.44 -1.42 0.25
CA GLU A 136 16.34 -1.44 1.21
C GLU A 136 16.45 -0.31 2.23
N THR A 137 17.59 -0.19 2.91
CA THR A 137 17.82 0.89 3.90
C THR A 137 17.68 2.27 3.24
N GLY A 138 18.28 2.44 2.06
CA GLY A 138 18.19 3.69 1.30
C GLY A 138 16.76 4.05 0.89
N PHE A 139 15.92 3.06 0.60
CA PHE A 139 14.52 3.29 0.30
C PHE A 139 13.75 3.78 1.52
N TRP A 140 13.90 3.14 2.69
CA TRP A 140 13.20 3.58 3.90
C TRP A 140 13.69 4.94 4.39
N ASP A 141 14.99 5.22 4.28
CA ASP A 141 15.54 6.56 4.52
C ASP A 141 14.92 7.64 3.63
N PHE A 142 14.60 7.31 2.38
CA PHE A 142 13.90 8.19 1.44
C PHE A 142 12.40 8.30 1.75
N ALA A 143 11.74 7.17 2.01
CA ALA A 143 10.30 7.09 2.16
C ALA A 143 9.82 7.74 3.47
N ASP A 144 10.55 7.56 4.57
CA ASP A 144 10.16 8.07 5.89
C ASP A 144 10.18 9.60 5.95
N ASP A 145 11.13 10.22 5.24
CA ASP A 145 11.36 11.67 5.20
C ASP A 145 10.85 12.33 3.90
N ASN A 146 10.00 11.65 3.13
CA ASN A 146 9.51 12.11 1.83
C ASN A 146 8.78 13.47 1.88
N VAL A 147 7.95 13.70 2.91
CA VAL A 147 7.23 14.96 3.12
C VAL A 147 8.21 16.08 3.49
N THR A 148 9.19 15.79 4.34
CA THR A 148 10.26 16.74 4.69
C THR A 148 11.04 17.14 3.45
N LEU A 149 11.37 16.18 2.58
CA LEU A 149 12.04 16.43 1.31
C LEU A 149 11.23 17.35 0.37
N LEU A 150 9.90 17.17 0.32
CA LEU A 150 9.00 18.01 -0.48
C LEU A 150 8.84 19.43 0.06
N LEU A 151 8.73 19.58 1.38
CA LEU A 151 8.40 20.87 2.01
C LEU A 151 9.62 21.77 2.23
N THR A 152 10.83 21.21 2.37
CA THR A 152 12.05 21.96 2.72
C THR A 152 12.81 22.47 1.49
N LYS A 153 12.11 23.13 0.56
CA LYS A 153 12.69 23.61 -0.72
C LYS A 153 13.90 24.55 -0.58
N PHE A 154 14.06 25.22 0.56
CA PHE A 154 15.13 26.20 0.79
C PHE A 154 16.44 25.62 1.36
N LEU A 155 16.46 24.43 1.98
CA LEU A 155 17.66 23.79 2.55
C LEU A 155 17.61 22.23 2.57
N PRO A 156 17.26 21.55 1.46
CA PRO A 156 16.99 20.11 1.48
C PRO A 156 18.24 19.28 1.83
N ASN A 157 19.43 19.73 1.42
CA ASN A 157 20.70 19.04 1.68
C ASN A 157 21.11 19.01 3.17
N PHE A 158 20.56 19.88 4.01
CA PHE A 158 20.85 19.92 5.44
C PHE A 158 19.76 19.20 6.25
N VAL A 159 18.49 19.42 5.88
CA VAL A 159 17.33 18.93 6.64
C VAL A 159 16.91 17.50 6.23
N ALA A 160 17.10 17.11 4.96
CA ALA A 160 16.69 15.81 4.40
C ALA A 160 17.88 15.03 3.79
N SER A 161 19.09 15.22 4.33
CA SER A 161 20.33 14.64 3.78
C SER A 161 20.30 13.11 3.69
N LYS A 162 19.64 12.45 4.65
CA LYS A 162 19.43 11.00 4.68
C LYS A 162 18.55 10.54 3.52
N ALA A 163 17.40 11.19 3.34
CA ALA A 163 16.46 10.91 2.26
C ALA A 163 17.09 11.10 0.86
N ILE A 164 17.90 12.14 0.67
CA ILE A 164 18.57 12.41 -0.61
C ILE A 164 19.58 11.31 -0.94
N LYS A 165 20.40 10.90 0.05
CA LYS A 165 21.38 9.81 -0.12
C LYS A 165 20.68 8.48 -0.37
N GLY A 166 19.63 8.18 0.40
CA GLY A 166 18.82 6.99 0.25
C GLY A 166 18.18 6.90 -1.15
N ARG A 167 17.55 7.98 -1.60
CA ARG A 167 16.99 8.11 -2.95
C ARG A 167 18.04 7.84 -4.02
N ALA A 168 19.23 8.43 -3.91
CA ALA A 168 20.30 8.23 -4.89
C ALA A 168 20.76 6.76 -4.99
N ILE A 169 20.81 6.04 -3.87
CA ILE A 169 21.13 4.60 -3.84
C ILE A 169 20.08 3.80 -4.62
N VAL A 170 18.79 4.04 -4.33
CA VAL A 170 17.68 3.34 -4.98
C VAL A 170 17.62 3.64 -6.47
N VAL A 171 17.77 4.92 -6.86
CA VAL A 171 17.81 5.33 -8.28
C VAL A 171 18.97 4.66 -9.01
N GLY A 172 20.16 4.62 -8.41
CA GLY A 172 21.29 3.91 -9.01
C GLY A 172 21.04 2.42 -9.20
N ALA A 173 20.35 1.78 -8.25
CA ALA A 173 19.98 0.37 -8.34
C ALA A 173 18.92 0.11 -9.43
N MET A 174 17.89 0.95 -9.52
CA MET A 174 16.87 0.88 -10.56
C MET A 174 17.42 1.16 -11.96
N SER A 175 18.36 2.10 -12.06
CA SER A 175 19.06 2.37 -13.32
C SER A 175 19.77 1.12 -13.83
N ARG A 176 20.53 0.42 -12.96
CA ARG A 176 21.18 -0.86 -13.31
C ARG A 176 20.16 -1.95 -13.67
N TYR A 177 19.07 -2.07 -12.90
CA TYR A 177 18.00 -3.02 -13.17
C TYR A 177 17.46 -2.87 -14.61
N PHE A 178 17.13 -1.64 -15.01
CA PHE A 178 16.64 -1.37 -16.36
C PHE A 178 17.71 -1.51 -17.44
N THR A 179 18.96 -1.08 -17.18
CA THR A 179 20.07 -1.20 -18.16
C THR A 179 20.32 -2.66 -18.52
N ASN A 180 20.21 -3.57 -17.54
CA ASN A 180 20.41 -5.00 -17.74
C ASN A 180 19.19 -5.69 -18.39
N GLY A 181 18.09 -4.97 -18.64
CA GLY A 181 16.86 -5.55 -19.18
C GLY A 181 16.11 -6.46 -18.20
N ALA A 182 16.40 -6.36 -16.90
CA ALA A 182 15.87 -7.26 -15.88
C ALA A 182 14.34 -7.17 -15.70
N GLN A 183 13.73 -6.03 -16.04
CA GLN A 183 12.28 -5.84 -16.07
C GLN A 183 11.55 -6.88 -16.96
N LYS A 184 12.23 -7.47 -17.94
CA LYS A 184 11.69 -8.56 -18.77
C LYS A 184 11.38 -9.83 -17.97
N ASN A 185 12.08 -10.03 -16.86
CA ASN A 185 11.89 -11.15 -15.93
C ASN A 185 11.02 -10.77 -14.72
N GLY A 186 10.69 -9.49 -14.57
CA GLY A 186 9.77 -9.00 -13.53
C GLY A 186 8.29 -9.29 -13.81
N SER A 187 7.44 -8.81 -12.91
CA SER A 187 5.99 -8.96 -12.99
C SER A 187 5.35 -8.21 -14.17
N SER A 188 4.09 -8.54 -14.46
CA SER A 188 3.24 -7.75 -15.37
C SER A 188 3.24 -6.26 -15.02
N LEU A 189 3.31 -5.91 -13.73
CA LEU A 189 3.30 -4.54 -13.24
C LEU A 189 4.54 -3.75 -13.68
N VAL A 190 5.75 -4.27 -13.45
CA VAL A 190 6.98 -3.55 -13.86
C VAL A 190 7.13 -3.55 -15.39
N LYS A 191 6.69 -4.61 -16.08
CA LYS A 191 6.67 -4.67 -17.55
C LYS A 191 5.76 -3.62 -18.16
N ALA A 192 4.53 -3.52 -17.67
CA ALA A 192 3.55 -2.55 -18.14
C ALA A 192 4.04 -1.12 -17.91
N ARG A 193 4.54 -0.82 -16.71
CA ARG A 193 5.10 0.50 -16.39
C ARG A 193 6.31 0.86 -17.25
N TYR A 194 7.24 -0.08 -17.43
CA TYR A 194 8.38 0.13 -18.31
C TYR A 194 7.93 0.42 -19.75
N LEU A 195 7.01 -0.37 -20.29
CA LEU A 195 6.50 -0.18 -21.65
C LEU A 195 5.82 1.19 -21.82
N SER A 196 5.00 1.61 -20.86
CA SER A 196 4.30 2.90 -20.91
C SER A 196 5.21 4.12 -20.81
N LEU A 197 6.37 4.00 -20.17
CA LEU A 197 7.21 5.17 -19.83
C LEU A 197 8.51 5.23 -20.62
N SER A 198 9.09 4.09 -21.00
CA SER A 198 10.44 4.01 -21.60
C SER A 198 10.57 4.67 -22.97
N THR A 199 9.48 4.82 -23.73
CA THR A 199 9.47 5.52 -25.02
C THR A 199 9.43 7.04 -24.86
N GLU A 200 8.90 7.51 -23.73
CA GLU A 200 8.71 8.93 -23.45
C GLU A 200 9.77 9.49 -22.50
N MET A 201 10.29 8.70 -21.58
CA MET A 201 11.22 9.16 -20.56
C MET A 201 12.65 8.76 -20.86
N SER A 202 13.59 9.59 -20.41
CA SER A 202 14.99 9.17 -20.37
C SER A 202 15.18 7.98 -19.43
N HIS A 203 16.24 7.20 -19.65
CA HIS A 203 16.58 6.07 -18.77
C HIS A 203 16.76 6.49 -17.30
N ASP A 204 17.37 7.65 -17.08
CA ASP A 204 17.58 8.21 -15.74
C ASP A 204 16.25 8.62 -15.08
N ASP A 205 15.37 9.29 -15.83
CA ASP A 205 14.05 9.68 -15.33
C ASP A 205 13.15 8.48 -15.05
N LEU A 206 13.28 7.41 -15.84
CA LEU A 206 12.56 6.16 -15.59
C LEU A 206 13.00 5.51 -14.27
N ALA A 207 14.31 5.48 -13.98
CA ALA A 207 14.84 4.96 -12.72
C ALA A 207 14.38 5.80 -11.51
N LYS A 208 14.36 7.14 -11.66
CA LYS A 208 13.85 8.08 -10.66
C LYS A 208 12.36 7.92 -10.41
N PHE A 209 11.58 7.75 -11.48
CA PHE A 209 10.15 7.47 -11.37
C PHE A 209 9.90 6.14 -10.64
N GLU A 210 10.67 5.10 -10.96
CA GLU A 210 10.54 3.80 -10.31
C GLU A 210 10.92 3.82 -8.82
N CYS A 211 11.88 4.66 -8.42
CA CYS A 211 12.17 4.90 -7.00
C CYS A 211 10.94 5.45 -6.26
N VAL A 212 10.19 6.38 -6.85
CA VAL A 212 8.97 6.93 -6.24
C VAL A 212 7.86 5.88 -6.20
N ASN A 213 7.74 5.04 -7.23
CA ASN A 213 6.77 3.94 -7.22
C ASN A 213 6.98 2.95 -6.07
N GLY A 214 8.22 2.82 -5.55
CA GLY A 214 8.50 2.06 -4.33
C GLY A 214 7.60 2.48 -3.17
N ILE A 215 7.30 3.78 -3.04
CA ILE A 215 6.37 4.30 -2.02
C ILE A 215 4.99 3.68 -2.20
N ALA A 216 4.47 3.68 -3.43
CA ALA A 216 3.12 3.18 -3.72
C ALA A 216 2.95 1.68 -3.40
N ILE A 217 4.00 0.87 -3.57
CA ILE A 217 3.91 -0.58 -3.36
C ILE A 217 4.22 -1.03 -1.92
N MET A 218 4.98 -0.25 -1.13
CA MET A 218 5.46 -0.71 0.20
C MET A 218 4.90 0.08 1.41
N THR A 219 4.83 1.42 1.34
CA THR A 219 4.77 2.25 2.57
C THR A 219 3.48 2.15 3.37
N ASN A 220 2.40 1.62 2.77
CA ASN A 220 1.15 1.35 3.47
C ASN A 220 0.99 -0.13 3.84
N THR A 221 1.59 -1.05 3.07
CA THR A 221 1.51 -2.49 3.32
C THR A 221 2.26 -2.85 4.58
N VAL A 222 3.49 -2.34 4.77
CA VAL A 222 4.31 -2.59 5.97
C VAL A 222 3.60 -2.23 7.27
N PRO A 223 3.11 -1.00 7.49
CA PRO A 223 2.39 -0.67 8.73
C PRO A 223 1.08 -1.42 8.86
N THR A 224 0.37 -1.70 7.77
CA THR A 224 -0.82 -2.56 7.84
C THR A 224 -0.48 -3.97 8.33
N ALA A 225 0.58 -4.57 7.80
CA ALA A 225 1.06 -5.88 8.21
C ALA A 225 1.47 -5.87 9.69
N PHE A 226 2.27 -4.88 10.12
CA PHE A 226 2.71 -4.76 11.51
C PHE A 226 1.53 -4.70 12.48
N TRP A 227 0.57 -3.81 12.21
CA TRP A 227 -0.60 -3.68 13.08
C TRP A 227 -1.47 -4.94 13.04
N THR A 228 -1.57 -5.62 11.91
CA THR A 228 -2.34 -6.88 11.83
C THR A 228 -1.66 -7.97 12.65
N VAL A 229 -0.32 -8.10 12.59
CA VAL A 229 0.45 -9.00 13.48
C VAL A 229 0.19 -8.63 14.94
N PHE A 230 0.33 -7.35 15.29
CA PHE A 230 0.13 -6.89 16.67
C PHE A 230 -1.27 -7.25 17.19
N GLN A 231 -2.32 -6.97 16.41
CA GLN A 231 -3.70 -7.24 16.85
C GLN A 231 -3.99 -8.74 16.98
N ILE A 232 -3.47 -9.57 16.07
CA ILE A 232 -3.67 -11.02 16.13
C ILE A 232 -2.87 -11.65 17.28
N PHE A 233 -1.57 -11.35 17.40
CA PHE A 233 -0.70 -12.02 18.36
C PHE A 233 -0.82 -11.50 19.79
N SER A 234 -1.40 -10.30 19.99
CA SER A 234 -1.71 -9.79 21.33
C SER A 234 -3.01 -10.31 21.92
N ASP A 235 -3.83 -11.01 21.13
CA ASP A 235 -5.10 -11.61 21.53
C ASP A 235 -5.02 -13.15 21.35
N PRO A 236 -4.86 -13.92 22.44
CA PRO A 236 -4.74 -15.38 22.35
C PRO A 236 -5.96 -16.08 21.73
N GLU A 237 -7.16 -15.56 21.92
CA GLU A 237 -8.39 -16.16 21.37
C GLU A 237 -8.44 -15.95 19.86
N LEU A 238 -8.13 -14.73 19.41
CA LEU A 238 -8.04 -14.40 17.98
C LEU A 238 -6.91 -15.17 17.29
N LEU A 239 -5.74 -15.30 17.92
CA LEU A 239 -4.63 -16.07 17.37
C LEU A 239 -5.02 -17.54 17.18
N GLU A 240 -5.75 -18.13 18.12
CA GLU A 240 -6.21 -19.51 18.00
C GLU A 240 -7.27 -19.66 16.89
N GLU A 241 -8.24 -18.75 16.80
CA GLU A 241 -9.21 -18.73 15.69
C GLU A 241 -8.52 -18.65 14.31
N VAL A 242 -7.50 -17.80 14.18
CA VAL A 242 -6.67 -17.71 12.97
C VAL A 242 -5.98 -19.05 12.69
N ARG A 243 -5.39 -19.68 13.71
CA ARG A 243 -4.70 -20.97 13.56
C ARG A 243 -5.65 -22.08 13.15
N GLU A 244 -6.88 -22.11 13.68
CA GLU A 244 -7.90 -23.08 13.31
C GLU A 244 -8.28 -22.93 11.83
N GLN A 245 -8.62 -21.72 11.39
CA GLN A 245 -9.00 -21.48 10.01
C GLN A 245 -7.85 -21.75 9.02
N VAL A 246 -6.61 -21.43 9.40
CA VAL A 246 -5.44 -21.71 8.54
C VAL A 246 -5.14 -23.22 8.47
N ARG A 247 -5.37 -23.99 9.54
CA ARG A 247 -5.24 -25.46 9.52
C ARG A 247 -6.13 -26.10 8.46
N GLU A 248 -7.38 -25.65 8.32
CA GLU A 248 -8.35 -26.18 7.34
C GLU A 248 -7.96 -25.97 5.87
N ILE A 249 -7.02 -25.05 5.61
CA ILE A 249 -6.49 -24.75 4.28
C ILE A 249 -5.02 -25.21 4.13
N THR A 250 -4.51 -25.96 5.09
CA THR A 250 -3.14 -26.48 5.10
C THR A 250 -3.13 -27.99 4.86
N THR A 251 -2.35 -28.44 3.89
CA THR A 251 -2.05 -29.87 3.70
C THR A 251 -0.71 -30.19 4.33
N THR A 252 -0.62 -31.30 5.08
CA THR A 252 0.65 -31.78 5.64
C THR A 252 0.94 -33.19 5.16
N THR A 253 2.12 -33.40 4.57
CA THR A 253 2.57 -34.69 4.06
C THR A 253 3.96 -35.01 4.60
N GLN A 254 4.27 -36.28 4.88
CA GLN A 254 5.63 -36.67 5.21
C GLN A 254 6.41 -37.04 3.95
N SER A 255 7.56 -36.41 3.73
CA SER A 255 8.49 -36.79 2.66
C SER A 255 8.99 -38.20 2.90
N LEU A 256 8.72 -39.12 1.97
CA LEU A 256 9.19 -40.52 2.05
C LEU A 256 10.72 -40.64 1.96
N GLU A 257 11.38 -39.66 1.32
CA GLU A 257 12.84 -39.66 1.12
C GLU A 257 13.60 -39.06 2.31
N THR A 258 13.08 -37.99 2.91
CA THR A 258 13.78 -37.24 3.96
C THR A 258 13.17 -37.40 5.36
N GLY A 259 11.96 -37.96 5.46
CA GLY A 259 11.19 -38.03 6.71
C GLY A 259 10.67 -36.68 7.22
N ILE A 260 10.98 -35.57 6.55
CA ILE A 260 10.59 -34.20 6.89
C ILE A 260 9.09 -34.02 6.61
N LEU A 261 8.38 -33.38 7.54
CA LEU A 261 6.99 -32.97 7.30
C LEU A 261 6.98 -31.75 6.37
N GLU A 262 6.21 -31.82 5.30
CA GLU A 262 5.98 -30.71 4.37
C GLU A 262 4.55 -30.22 4.55
N SER A 263 4.41 -28.97 5.01
CA SER A 263 3.13 -28.29 5.15
C SER A 263 2.99 -27.19 4.12
N LYS A 264 1.85 -27.20 3.42
CA LYS A 264 1.54 -26.29 2.32
C LYS A 264 0.24 -25.57 2.61
N ILE A 265 0.28 -24.25 2.72
CA ILE A 265 -0.91 -23.41 2.87
C ILE A 265 -1.40 -23.06 1.46
N ASN A 266 -2.64 -23.43 1.15
CA ASN A 266 -3.20 -23.20 -0.17
C ASN A 266 -3.67 -21.74 -0.34
N LEU A 267 -2.94 -20.95 -1.13
CA LEU A 267 -3.24 -19.52 -1.32
C LEU A 267 -4.61 -19.29 -1.95
N ARG A 268 -5.07 -20.20 -2.81
CA ARG A 268 -6.39 -20.10 -3.47
C ARG A 268 -7.54 -20.30 -2.50
N ARG A 269 -7.27 -20.95 -1.36
CA ARG A 269 -8.22 -21.18 -0.28
C ARG A 269 -8.10 -20.19 0.88
N LEU A 270 -7.23 -19.17 0.80
CA LEU A 270 -7.16 -18.13 1.86
C LEU A 270 -8.54 -17.53 2.18
N LYS A 271 -9.41 -17.36 1.17
CA LYS A 271 -10.79 -16.87 1.35
C LYS A 271 -11.65 -17.74 2.28
N ASP A 272 -11.29 -19.01 2.45
CA ASP A 272 -11.95 -19.96 3.35
C ASP A 272 -11.52 -19.72 4.82
N ALA A 273 -10.51 -18.86 5.05
CA ALA A 273 -10.09 -18.33 6.35
C ALA A 273 -10.44 -16.83 6.47
N PRO A 274 -11.74 -16.45 6.50
CA PRO A 274 -12.20 -15.06 6.45
C PRO A 274 -11.66 -14.17 7.57
N ILE A 275 -11.28 -14.74 8.72
CA ILE A 275 -10.74 -13.95 9.85
C ILE A 275 -9.46 -13.20 9.49
N LEU A 276 -8.63 -13.76 8.60
CA LEU A 276 -7.39 -13.12 8.12
C LEU A 276 -7.68 -11.79 7.42
N PHE A 277 -8.61 -11.83 6.47
CA PHE A 277 -9.03 -10.64 5.72
C PHE A 277 -9.79 -9.66 6.60
N SER A 278 -10.63 -10.18 7.51
CA SER A 278 -11.44 -9.34 8.39
C SER A 278 -10.59 -8.59 9.42
N ALA A 279 -9.61 -9.25 10.04
CA ALA A 279 -8.69 -8.63 10.97
C ALA A 279 -7.82 -7.56 10.29
N GLN A 280 -7.38 -7.81 9.06
CA GLN A 280 -6.63 -6.82 8.26
C GLN A 280 -7.51 -5.60 7.89
N GLN A 281 -8.76 -5.81 7.46
CA GLN A 281 -9.67 -4.71 7.14
C GLN A 281 -10.05 -3.90 8.39
N GLU A 282 -10.26 -4.57 9.52
CA GLU A 282 -10.45 -3.88 10.79
C GLU A 282 -9.20 -3.12 11.22
N THR A 283 -8.00 -3.65 10.96
CA THR A 283 -6.75 -2.94 11.19
C THR A 283 -6.69 -1.66 10.37
N LEU A 284 -7.05 -1.73 9.09
CA LEU A 284 -7.14 -0.54 8.23
C LEU A 284 -8.20 0.45 8.71
N ARG A 285 -9.39 -0.01 9.17
CA ARG A 285 -10.42 0.88 9.71
C ARG A 285 -9.92 1.57 10.99
N PHE A 286 -9.33 0.80 11.89
CA PHE A 286 -8.96 1.26 13.23
C PHE A 286 -7.68 2.12 13.23
N ARG A 287 -6.71 1.80 12.36
CA ARG A 287 -5.40 2.46 12.35
C ARG A 287 -5.22 3.49 11.24
N ALA A 288 -6.12 3.56 10.25
CA ALA A 288 -5.95 4.54 9.17
C ALA A 288 -6.07 5.99 9.69
N THR A 289 -5.12 6.81 9.24
CA THR A 289 -4.99 8.23 9.56
C THR A 289 -5.08 9.11 8.31
N GLY A 290 -5.00 8.51 7.13
CA GLY A 290 -4.93 9.24 5.87
C GLY A 290 -6.21 10.02 5.50
N THR A 291 -6.04 10.94 4.56
CA THR A 291 -7.12 11.81 4.06
C THR A 291 -7.35 11.60 2.56
N GLN A 292 -8.52 11.94 2.05
CA GLN A 292 -8.80 11.86 0.60
C GLN A 292 -9.15 13.23 0.07
N PRO A 293 -8.18 13.98 -0.46
CA PRO A 293 -8.46 15.25 -1.11
C PRO A 293 -9.23 15.00 -2.42
N ARG A 294 -10.14 15.93 -2.72
CA ARG A 294 -10.85 16.07 -3.99
C ARG A 294 -10.84 17.54 -4.36
N MET A 295 -10.62 17.83 -5.63
CA MET A 295 -10.66 19.18 -6.16
C MET A 295 -12.00 19.39 -6.84
N VAL A 296 -12.66 20.48 -6.49
CA VAL A 296 -13.99 20.82 -7.01
C VAL A 296 -13.79 21.47 -8.37
N MET A 297 -14.22 20.80 -9.44
CA MET A 297 -13.95 21.25 -10.81
C MET A 297 -14.91 22.33 -11.31
N GLU A 298 -16.10 22.38 -10.70
CA GLU A 298 -17.17 23.35 -10.98
C GLU A 298 -18.01 23.56 -9.72
N ASP A 299 -18.64 24.73 -9.59
CA ASP A 299 -19.55 25.01 -8.49
C ASP A 299 -20.64 23.93 -8.42
N MET A 300 -20.77 23.27 -7.27
CA MET A 300 -21.73 22.19 -7.08
C MET A 300 -22.36 22.23 -5.69
N ILE A 301 -23.61 21.78 -5.60
CA ILE A 301 -24.33 21.71 -4.34
C ILE A 301 -24.40 20.24 -3.89
N VAL A 302 -24.09 19.97 -2.61
CA VAL A 302 -24.09 18.62 -2.01
C VAL A 302 -24.83 18.59 -0.66
N GLY A 303 -25.09 17.38 -0.15
CA GLY A 303 -25.75 17.17 1.14
C GLY A 303 -27.20 17.66 1.12
N ASP A 304 -28.01 17.18 0.18
CA ASP A 304 -29.43 17.52 0.07
C ASP A 304 -29.72 19.03 0.01
N ASN A 305 -28.91 19.75 -0.77
CA ASN A 305 -28.93 21.21 -0.96
C ASN A 305 -28.39 22.07 0.19
N GLU A 306 -27.65 21.48 1.13
CA GLU A 306 -27.11 22.23 2.27
C GLU A 306 -25.78 22.94 2.00
N TYR A 307 -24.90 22.36 1.17
CA TYR A 307 -23.53 22.86 1.02
C TYR A 307 -23.20 23.22 -0.43
N LEU A 308 -22.88 24.50 -0.67
CA LEU A 308 -22.26 24.93 -1.92
C LEU A 308 -20.74 24.73 -1.85
N LEU A 309 -20.23 23.85 -2.69
CA LEU A 309 -18.80 23.67 -2.94
C LEU A 309 -18.42 24.55 -4.12
N ARG A 310 -17.49 25.49 -3.91
CA ARG A 310 -17.01 26.38 -4.96
C ARG A 310 -15.97 25.69 -5.82
N LYS A 311 -15.99 25.98 -7.12
CA LYS A 311 -14.91 25.64 -8.06
C LYS A 311 -13.55 26.01 -7.48
N ASP A 312 -12.56 25.16 -7.74
CA ASP A 312 -11.16 25.25 -7.33
C ASP A 312 -10.94 25.12 -5.81
N SER A 313 -11.98 24.82 -5.02
CA SER A 313 -11.84 24.44 -3.61
C SER A 313 -11.41 22.97 -3.46
N MET A 314 -10.74 22.67 -2.34
CA MET A 314 -10.36 21.32 -1.96
C MET A 314 -11.32 20.78 -0.88
N VAL A 315 -11.90 19.62 -1.13
CA VAL A 315 -12.67 18.85 -0.15
C VAL A 315 -11.80 17.72 0.38
N ILE A 316 -11.67 17.63 1.70
CA ILE A 316 -10.85 16.59 2.34
C ILE A 316 -11.77 15.64 3.12
N ILE A 317 -11.79 14.37 2.70
CA ILE A 317 -12.48 13.32 3.46
C ILE A 317 -11.52 12.79 4.51
N ALA A 318 -11.83 13.02 5.79
CA ALA A 318 -11.06 12.52 6.92
C ALA A 318 -11.43 11.07 7.22
N ASN A 319 -10.60 10.11 6.80
CA ASN A 319 -10.89 8.68 6.99
C ASN A 319 -11.13 8.34 8.45
N ARG A 320 -10.28 8.85 9.36
CA ARG A 320 -10.37 8.55 10.80
C ARG A 320 -11.72 8.95 11.41
N ALA A 321 -12.24 10.13 11.06
CA ALA A 321 -13.54 10.57 11.55
C ALA A 321 -14.67 9.64 11.07
N LEU A 322 -14.63 9.26 9.79
CA LEU A 322 -15.62 8.35 9.19
C LEU A 322 -15.51 6.91 9.72
N HIS A 323 -14.30 6.45 10.03
CA HIS A 323 -14.02 5.11 10.54
C HIS A 323 -14.44 4.93 12.00
N TYR A 324 -14.46 6.00 12.78
CA TYR A 324 -14.85 5.99 14.20
C TYR A 324 -16.27 6.53 14.44
N ASP A 325 -17.02 6.89 13.39
CA ASP A 325 -18.39 7.36 13.52
C ASP A 325 -19.32 6.24 14.05
N LYS A 326 -19.80 6.41 15.30
CA LYS A 326 -20.71 5.46 15.95
C LYS A 326 -22.06 5.35 15.27
N LYS A 327 -22.52 6.39 14.57
CA LYS A 327 -23.78 6.31 13.80
C LYS A 327 -23.67 5.31 12.66
N THR A 328 -22.47 5.20 12.07
CA THR A 328 -22.20 4.32 10.93
C THR A 328 -21.71 2.93 11.36
N TRP A 329 -20.81 2.87 12.34
CA TRP A 329 -20.13 1.63 12.76
C TRP A 329 -20.70 1.01 14.06
N GLY A 330 -21.70 1.65 14.66
CA GLY A 330 -22.31 1.26 15.93
C GLY A 330 -21.46 1.65 17.15
N GLU A 331 -21.95 1.28 18.34
CA GLU A 331 -21.30 1.65 19.62
C GLU A 331 -19.86 1.15 19.76
N THR A 332 -19.52 0.06 19.08
CA THR A 332 -18.19 -0.55 19.11
C THR A 332 -17.20 0.07 18.11
N ALA A 333 -17.48 1.23 17.54
CA ALA A 333 -16.61 1.89 16.54
C ALA A 333 -15.21 2.24 17.11
N ASP A 334 -15.15 2.52 18.41
CA ASP A 334 -13.94 2.84 19.19
C ASP A 334 -13.13 1.62 19.62
N SER A 335 -13.62 0.41 19.33
CA SER A 335 -13.00 -0.86 19.69
C SER A 335 -12.55 -1.63 18.46
N PHE A 336 -11.40 -2.29 18.53
CA PHE A 336 -10.97 -3.22 17.49
C PHE A 336 -11.80 -4.51 17.57
N ARG A 337 -12.42 -4.92 16.47
CA ARG A 337 -13.16 -6.18 16.36
C ARG A 337 -12.75 -6.96 15.12
N ALA A 338 -11.92 -7.99 15.32
CA ALA A 338 -11.35 -8.76 14.22
C ALA A 338 -12.39 -9.38 13.29
N ASN A 339 -13.57 -9.74 13.80
CA ASN A 339 -14.68 -10.32 13.02
C ASN A 339 -15.62 -9.29 12.38
N ARG A 340 -15.35 -7.98 12.48
CA ARG A 340 -16.26 -6.92 11.99
C ARG A 340 -16.59 -7.05 10.50
N PHE A 341 -15.62 -7.49 9.71
CA PHE A 341 -15.73 -7.63 8.25
C PHE A 341 -16.06 -9.06 7.80
N CYS A 342 -16.31 -10.00 8.72
CA CYS A 342 -16.90 -11.30 8.39
C CYS A 342 -18.40 -11.16 8.01
N GLY A 343 -19.03 -10.05 8.40
CA GLY A 343 -20.42 -9.72 8.08
C GLY A 343 -20.56 -8.54 7.11
N LYS A 344 -21.79 -8.02 7.00
CA LYS A 344 -22.09 -6.84 6.19
C LYS A 344 -21.57 -5.58 6.90
N VAL A 345 -20.74 -4.80 6.19
CA VAL A 345 -20.22 -3.51 6.67
C VAL A 345 -20.75 -2.34 5.84
N PRO A 346 -20.77 -1.10 6.38
CA PRO A 346 -21.11 0.08 5.61
C PRO A 346 -20.02 0.38 4.56
N GLY A 347 -20.21 -0.12 3.34
CA GLY A 347 -19.19 -0.01 2.28
C GLY A 347 -18.80 1.42 1.92
N HIS A 348 -19.72 2.39 2.06
CA HIS A 348 -19.44 3.81 1.83
C HIS A 348 -18.54 4.43 2.92
N ALA A 349 -18.47 3.82 4.09
CA ALA A 349 -17.73 4.32 5.25
C ALA A 349 -16.32 3.75 5.35
N PHE A 350 -16.09 2.54 4.80
CA PHE A 350 -14.77 1.95 4.80
C PHE A 350 -13.85 2.61 3.75
N ARG A 351 -12.88 3.38 4.23
CA ARG A 351 -11.89 4.10 3.44
C ARG A 351 -10.45 3.61 3.57
N GLY A 352 -10.23 2.34 3.95
CA GLY A 352 -8.90 1.76 4.14
C GLY A 352 -8.03 1.75 2.86
N PHE A 353 -8.66 1.64 1.69
CA PHE A 353 -7.98 1.62 0.39
C PHE A 353 -8.32 2.81 -0.50
N GLY A 354 -8.90 3.89 0.04
CA GLY A 354 -9.46 4.96 -0.79
C GLY A 354 -10.96 4.78 -1.05
N GLY A 355 -11.44 5.27 -2.21
CA GLY A 355 -12.86 5.20 -2.55
C GLY A 355 -13.20 5.84 -3.90
N GLY A 356 -14.23 5.30 -4.56
CA GLY A 356 -14.64 5.74 -5.90
C GLY A 356 -13.55 5.47 -6.93
N LEU A 357 -13.28 6.45 -7.80
CA LEU A 357 -12.23 6.36 -8.83
C LEU A 357 -10.81 6.26 -8.25
N ASN A 358 -10.60 6.72 -7.02
CA ASN A 358 -9.29 6.73 -6.35
C ASN A 358 -9.15 5.54 -5.39
N LEU A 359 -9.72 4.39 -5.75
CA LEU A 359 -9.55 3.15 -5.00
C LEU A 359 -8.19 2.53 -5.34
N CYS A 360 -7.43 2.10 -4.33
CA CYS A 360 -6.10 1.52 -4.49
C CYS A 360 -6.14 0.35 -5.49
N PRO A 361 -5.37 0.41 -6.60
CA PRO A 361 -5.30 -0.68 -7.57
C PRO A 361 -4.65 -1.93 -6.96
N GLY A 362 -3.65 -1.75 -6.09
CA GLY A 362 -2.92 -2.81 -5.39
C GLY A 362 -3.68 -3.51 -4.25
N ARG A 363 -4.91 -3.11 -3.92
CA ARG A 363 -5.63 -3.61 -2.72
C ARG A 363 -5.79 -5.14 -2.69
N GLY A 364 -6.03 -5.77 -3.85
CA GLY A 364 -6.21 -7.22 -3.92
C GLY A 364 -4.91 -7.95 -3.55
N PHE A 365 -3.80 -7.50 -4.12
CA PHE A 365 -2.46 -8.00 -3.81
C PHE A 365 -2.13 -7.79 -2.33
N ALA A 366 -2.29 -6.56 -1.81
CA ALA A 366 -1.96 -6.24 -0.42
C ALA A 366 -2.82 -7.02 0.61
N MET A 367 -4.09 -7.30 0.29
CA MET A 367 -4.93 -8.16 1.14
C MET A 367 -4.42 -9.61 1.17
N VAL A 368 -4.03 -10.15 0.02
CA VAL A 368 -3.51 -11.54 -0.07
C VAL A 368 -2.13 -11.66 0.59
N GLU A 369 -1.24 -10.70 0.35
CA GLU A 369 0.13 -10.69 0.88
C GLU A 369 0.15 -10.67 2.41
N VAL A 370 -0.61 -9.76 3.03
CA VAL A 370 -0.69 -9.66 4.49
C VAL A 370 -1.40 -10.88 5.07
N ALA A 371 -2.49 -11.36 4.45
CA ALA A 371 -3.16 -12.59 4.90
C ALA A 371 -2.24 -13.82 4.84
N ALA A 372 -1.43 -13.95 3.78
CA ALA A 372 -0.45 -15.02 3.64
C ALA A 372 0.66 -14.92 4.70
N LEU A 373 1.16 -13.71 4.99
CA LEU A 373 2.11 -13.48 6.09
C LEU A 373 1.50 -13.91 7.43
N MET A 374 0.25 -13.50 7.72
CA MET A 374 -0.44 -13.87 8.96
C MET A 374 -0.61 -15.39 9.07
N ALA A 375 -1.01 -16.06 7.99
CA ALA A 375 -1.16 -17.50 7.96
C ALA A 375 0.17 -18.22 8.23
N MET A 376 1.24 -17.81 7.56
CA MET A 376 2.58 -18.35 7.77
C MET A 376 3.08 -18.12 9.19
N LEU A 377 2.92 -16.91 9.72
CA LEU A 377 3.33 -16.58 11.09
C LEU A 377 2.55 -17.40 12.13
N ALA A 378 1.23 -17.43 12.04
CA ALA A 378 0.36 -18.09 13.02
C ALA A 378 0.63 -19.60 13.09
N MET A 379 0.94 -20.22 11.97
CA MET A 379 1.23 -21.65 11.90
C MET A 379 2.64 -22.02 12.33
N ARG A 380 3.63 -21.15 12.07
CA ARG A 380 5.04 -21.47 12.27
C ARG A 380 5.61 -20.97 13.59
N PHE A 381 5.06 -19.89 14.15
CA PHE A 381 5.70 -19.17 15.24
C PHE A 381 4.75 -18.79 16.38
N ASP A 382 5.33 -18.73 17.57
CA ASP A 382 4.82 -17.97 18.71
C ASP A 382 5.63 -16.67 18.81
N LEU A 383 4.95 -15.54 18.94
CA LEU A 383 5.57 -14.23 19.20
C LEU A 383 5.37 -13.90 20.67
N VAL A 384 6.46 -13.95 21.43
CA VAL A 384 6.43 -13.72 22.89
C VAL A 384 6.98 -12.32 23.18
N PRO A 385 6.23 -11.40 23.79
CA PRO A 385 6.75 -10.07 24.13
C PRO A 385 7.87 -10.20 25.16
N VAL A 386 9.00 -9.52 24.94
CA VAL A 386 10.20 -9.60 25.82
C VAL A 386 9.92 -9.11 27.24
N GLY A 387 8.90 -8.26 27.43
CA GLY A 387 8.43 -7.81 28.74
C GLY A 387 7.36 -8.69 29.40
N GLY A 388 7.03 -9.85 28.82
CA GLY A 388 5.99 -10.76 29.32
C GLY A 388 4.56 -10.35 29.00
N SER A 389 4.33 -9.12 28.55
CA SER A 389 3.00 -8.63 28.14
C SER A 389 3.07 -7.74 26.91
N TRP A 390 2.04 -7.80 26.07
CA TRP A 390 1.87 -6.87 24.95
C TRP A 390 1.53 -5.46 25.47
N SER A 391 2.16 -4.45 24.89
CA SER A 391 1.83 -3.05 25.17
C SER A 391 1.61 -2.31 23.86
N GLU A 392 0.51 -1.57 23.76
CA GLU A 392 0.17 -0.75 22.60
C GLU A 392 1.28 0.29 22.37
N PRO A 393 1.99 0.30 21.23
CA PRO A 393 3.13 1.20 21.02
C PRO A 393 2.73 2.64 20.67
N GLY A 394 1.46 2.88 20.32
CA GLY A 394 0.99 4.16 19.77
C GLY A 394 1.40 4.36 18.31
N GLN A 395 0.84 5.36 17.64
CA GLN A 395 1.09 5.65 16.22
C GLN A 395 2.00 6.87 16.05
N GLU A 396 2.96 6.80 15.12
CA GLU A 396 3.80 7.92 14.72
C GLU A 396 3.11 8.74 13.61
N LEU A 397 2.54 9.88 13.99
CA LEU A 397 1.63 10.65 13.13
C LEU A 397 2.32 11.77 12.34
N ASN A 398 3.66 11.89 12.44
CA ASN A 398 4.40 12.97 11.78
C ASN A 398 4.37 12.90 10.25
N ASN A 399 4.25 11.70 9.67
CA ASN A 399 4.17 11.53 8.20
C ASN A 399 2.71 11.46 7.74
N MET A 400 2.18 12.60 7.30
CA MET A 400 0.80 12.71 6.80
C MET A 400 0.57 12.07 5.42
N SER A 401 1.63 11.65 4.72
CA SER A 401 1.50 10.98 3.42
C SER A 401 1.06 9.52 3.54
N LEU A 402 1.21 8.92 4.72
CA LEU A 402 0.85 7.53 4.98
C LEU A 402 -0.64 7.38 5.26
N ARG A 403 -1.24 6.30 4.73
CA ARG A 403 -2.61 5.90 5.08
C ARG A 403 -2.67 5.28 6.47
N VAL A 404 -1.64 4.53 6.84
CA VAL A 404 -1.50 3.87 8.14
C VAL A 404 -0.16 4.28 8.72
N ALA A 405 -0.20 4.91 9.89
CA ALA A 405 1.00 5.33 10.59
C ALA A 405 1.76 4.14 11.20
N PRO A 406 3.11 4.15 11.19
CA PRO A 406 3.93 3.14 11.85
C PRO A 406 3.82 3.24 13.39
N PRO A 407 4.31 2.24 14.15
CA PRO A 407 4.36 2.32 15.60
C PRO A 407 5.32 3.41 16.07
N ARG A 408 4.93 4.15 17.12
CA ARG A 408 5.77 5.19 17.73
C ARG A 408 6.88 4.60 18.63
N ARG A 409 6.62 3.47 19.26
CA ARG A 409 7.58 2.76 20.13
C ARG A 409 7.89 1.39 19.56
N LYS A 410 9.11 0.92 19.80
CA LYS A 410 9.52 -0.45 19.45
C LYS A 410 8.67 -1.46 20.19
N VAL A 411 8.35 -2.57 19.50
CA VAL A 411 7.69 -3.73 20.08
C VAL A 411 8.69 -4.89 20.01
N MET A 412 9.29 -5.21 21.16
CA MET A 412 10.31 -6.25 21.25
C MET A 412 9.67 -7.61 21.51
N VAL A 413 9.93 -8.57 20.62
CA VAL A 413 9.39 -9.94 20.69
C VAL A 413 10.49 -10.97 20.53
N SER A 414 10.30 -12.14 21.13
CA SER A 414 10.98 -13.36 20.77
C SER A 414 10.13 -14.11 19.76
N ILE A 415 10.69 -14.39 18.57
CA ILE A 415 10.03 -15.20 17.55
C ILE A 415 10.48 -16.64 17.76
N VAL A 416 9.57 -17.49 18.24
CA VAL A 416 9.86 -18.87 18.66
C VAL A 416 9.16 -19.83 17.69
N PRO A 417 9.87 -20.77 17.04
CA PRO A 417 9.22 -21.80 16.23
C PRO A 417 8.24 -22.63 17.07
N ARG A 418 7.05 -22.90 16.55
CA ARG A 418 6.08 -23.78 17.21
C ARG A 418 6.57 -25.22 17.15
N GLU A 419 6.62 -25.88 18.31
CA GLU A 419 6.97 -27.31 18.39
C GLU A 419 5.81 -28.19 17.93
N VAL A 420 5.62 -28.30 16.61
CA VAL A 420 4.73 -29.32 16.02
C VAL A 420 5.61 -30.38 15.36
N SER A 421 6.14 -31.29 16.18
CA SER A 421 6.81 -32.55 15.81
C SER A 421 7.85 -32.48 14.66
N GLY A 422 9.14 -32.30 15.01
CA GLY A 422 10.27 -32.55 14.11
C GLY A 422 10.56 -31.46 13.07
N LYS A 423 11.53 -31.71 12.18
CA LYS A 423 11.88 -30.80 11.08
C LYS A 423 10.67 -30.72 10.13
N GLN A 424 9.96 -29.59 10.15
CA GLN A 424 8.82 -29.31 9.28
C GLN A 424 9.16 -28.16 8.33
N LYS A 425 8.94 -28.35 7.03
CA LYS A 425 9.09 -27.35 5.99
C LYS A 425 7.73 -26.76 5.66
N TRP A 426 7.66 -25.43 5.61
CA TRP A 426 6.44 -24.69 5.28
C TRP A 426 6.60 -24.00 3.93
N SER A 427 5.53 -24.02 3.13
CA SER A 427 5.44 -23.24 1.89
C SER A 427 4.01 -22.77 1.63
N LEU A 428 3.89 -21.79 0.74
CA LEU A 428 2.63 -21.36 0.15
C LEU A 428 2.47 -22.07 -1.20
N GLU A 429 1.25 -22.51 -1.56
CA GLU A 429 0.96 -23.18 -2.85
C GLU A 429 -0.20 -22.57 -3.63
#